data_AF-A0A9E3R3C3-F1
#
_entry.id   AF-A0A9E3R3C3-F1
#
_cell.length_a   1.000
_cell.length_b   1.000
_cell.length_c   1.000
_cell.angle_alpha   90.00
_cell.angle_beta   90.00
_cell.angle_gamma   90.00
#
_symmetry.space_group_name_H-M   'P 1'
#
loop_
_entity.id
_entity.type
_entity.pdbx_description
1 polymer ?
#
loop_
_entity_poly.entity_id
_entity_poly.type
_entity_poly.pdbx_seq_one_letter_code
_entity_poly.pdbx_strand_id
1 'polypeptide(L)' 'MADYGKRDYGRCPCGGQYEHRAVEVRMTVQGKVVVLTDVPQGACPQCGSRVYKAEVLERIESLMKGDKVRRVQ' A
#
# COMPACT_ATOMS: atom_id res chain seq x y z
N MET A 1 9.99 9.72 -10.07
CA MET A 1 9.51 8.61 -9.21
C MET A 1 9.50 9.12 -7.78
N ALA A 2 8.34 9.21 -7.13
CA ALA A 2 8.29 9.63 -5.74
C ALA A 2 8.74 8.47 -4.84
N ASP A 3 9.53 8.79 -3.82
CA ASP A 3 10.17 7.87 -2.89
C ASP A 3 9.16 7.36 -1.84
N TYR A 4 8.10 6.69 -2.32
CA TYR A 4 6.91 6.33 -1.52
C TYR A 4 7.24 5.39 -0.35
N GLY A 5 8.23 4.52 -0.52
CA GLY A 5 8.68 3.57 0.49
C GLY A 5 9.49 4.19 1.62
N LYS A 6 10.11 5.37 1.42
CA LYS A 6 11.04 5.94 2.41
C LYS A 6 10.45 6.96 3.39
N ARG A 7 9.21 7.43 3.20
CA ARG A 7 8.60 8.34 4.19
C ARG A 7 8.13 7.55 5.42
N ASP A 8 8.32 8.13 6.61
CA ASP A 8 7.84 7.59 7.88
C ASP A 8 6.29 7.41 7.87
N TYR A 9 5.80 6.34 8.49
CA TYR A 9 4.37 6.06 8.69
C TYR A 9 3.84 6.59 10.03
N GLY A 10 4.73 7.11 10.88
CA GLY A 10 4.42 7.71 12.16
C GLY A 10 4.15 6.68 13.26
N ARG A 11 3.55 7.18 14.35
CA ARG A 11 3.25 6.41 15.55
C ARG A 11 1.87 5.74 15.44
N CYS A 12 1.80 4.49 15.84
CA CYS A 12 0.56 3.75 15.99
C CYS A 12 -0.19 4.19 17.27
N PRO A 13 -1.54 4.30 17.23
CA PRO A 13 -2.33 4.63 18.41
C PRO A 13 -2.16 3.69 19.62
N CYS A 14 -1.64 2.46 19.41
CA CYS A 14 -1.32 1.55 20.52
C CYS A 14 -0.06 1.95 21.32
N GLY A 15 0.67 2.98 20.87
CA GLY A 15 1.94 3.43 21.45
C GLY A 15 3.19 2.99 20.67
N GLY A 16 3.05 2.06 19.73
CA GLY A 16 4.17 1.58 18.89
C GLY A 16 4.51 2.44 17.69
N GLN A 17 5.61 2.13 16.99
CA GLN A 17 5.97 2.75 15.72
C GLN A 17 5.51 1.86 14.55
N TYR A 18 5.02 2.47 13.47
CA TYR A 18 4.80 1.73 12.23
C TYR A 18 6.14 1.48 11.52
N GLU A 19 6.33 0.25 11.06
CA GLU A 19 7.47 -0.15 10.23
C GLU A 19 7.05 -0.27 8.78
N HIS A 20 7.90 0.19 7.85
CA HIS A 20 7.66 -0.01 6.43
C HIS A 20 7.74 -1.50 6.06
N ARG A 21 6.75 -1.97 5.32
CA ARG A 21 6.70 -3.29 4.69
C ARG A 21 6.23 -3.19 3.25
N ALA A 22 6.79 -4.01 2.38
CA ALA A 22 6.29 -4.24 1.04
C ALA A 22 5.42 -5.50 1.05
N VAL A 23 4.18 -5.41 0.57
CA VAL A 23 3.20 -6.51 0.64
C VAL A 23 2.56 -6.79 -0.71
N GLU A 24 1.97 -7.97 -0.84
CA GLU A 24 1.06 -8.29 -1.95
C GLU A 24 -0.37 -7.87 -1.61
N VAL A 25 -1.04 -7.20 -2.56
CA VAL A 25 -2.47 -6.89 -2.49
C VAL A 25 -3.17 -7.62 -3.63
N ARG A 26 -4.07 -8.54 -3.28
CA ARG A 26 -4.91 -9.26 -4.24
C ARG A 26 -6.25 -8.53 -4.36
N MET A 27 -6.66 -8.23 -5.59
CA MET A 27 -7.91 -7.53 -5.87
C MET A 27 -8.57 -8.11 -7.12
N THR A 28 -9.90 -8.00 -7.18
CA THR A 28 -10.67 -8.37 -8.37
C THR A 28 -11.02 -7.10 -9.14
N VAL A 29 -10.49 -6.98 -10.36
CA VAL A 29 -10.72 -5.84 -11.25
C VAL A 29 -11.41 -6.37 -12.50
N GLN A 30 -12.63 -5.89 -12.77
CA GLN A 30 -13.42 -6.29 -13.96
C GLN A 30 -13.50 -7.83 -14.14
N GLY A 31 -13.73 -8.55 -13.04
CA GLY A 31 -13.82 -10.02 -13.04
C GLY A 31 -12.49 -10.77 -13.15
N LYS A 32 -11.35 -10.07 -13.18
CA LYS A 32 -10.01 -10.67 -13.21
C LYS A 32 -9.32 -10.49 -11.86
N VAL A 33 -8.66 -11.52 -11.37
CA VAL A 33 -7.79 -11.42 -10.19
C VAL A 33 -6.48 -10.77 -10.60
N VAL A 34 -6.16 -9.65 -9.96
CA VAL A 34 -4.92 -8.90 -10.11
C VAL A 34 -4.17 -8.95 -8.79
N VAL A 35 -2.88 -9.23 -8.85
CA VAL A 35 -1.98 -9.18 -7.69
C VAL A 35 -1.03 -8.00 -7.88
N LEU A 36 -1.13 -7.03 -6.97
CA LEU A 36 -0.15 -5.95 -6.87
C LEU A 36 0.96 -6.42 -5.94
N THR A 37 2.20 -6.41 -6.43
CA THR A 37 3.39 -6.69 -5.63
C THR A 37 3.99 -5.38 -5.12
N ASP A 38 4.85 -5.49 -4.12
CA ASP A 38 5.67 -4.37 -3.60
C ASP A 38 4.85 -3.16 -3.16
N VAL A 39 3.64 -3.38 -2.65
CA VAL A 39 2.78 -2.31 -2.17
C VAL A 39 3.30 -1.83 -0.80
N PRO A 40 3.69 -0.55 -0.66
CA PRO A 40 4.26 -0.05 0.59
C PRO A 40 3.16 0.15 1.64
N GLN A 41 3.32 -0.51 2.78
CA GLN A 41 2.42 -0.51 3.94
C GLN A 41 3.21 -0.19 5.21
N GLY A 42 2.61 0.57 6.13
CA GLY A 42 3.08 0.66 7.51
C GLY A 42 2.42 -0.44 8.34
N ALA A 43 3.21 -1.26 9.04
CA ALA A 43 2.71 -2.30 9.94
C ALA A 43 3.28 -2.12 11.34
N CYS A 44 2.42 -2.12 12.35
CA CYS A 44 2.86 -2.05 13.74
C CYS A 44 3.17 -3.47 14.25
N PRO A 45 4.42 -3.77 14.66
CA PRO A 45 4.78 -5.11 15.14
C PRO A 45 4.14 -5.45 16.49
N GLN A 46 3.66 -4.46 17.24
CA GLN A 46 3.10 -4.67 18.59
C GLN A 46 1.63 -5.09 18.58
N CYS A 47 0.79 -4.43 17.78
CA CYS A 47 -0.65 -4.68 17.74
C CYS A 47 -1.17 -5.21 16.40
N GLY A 48 -0.32 -5.25 15.36
CA GLY A 48 -0.70 -5.74 14.03
C GLY A 48 -1.48 -4.74 13.17
N SER A 49 -1.72 -3.51 13.64
CA SER A 49 -2.35 -2.45 12.85
C SER A 49 -1.59 -2.19 11.56
N ARG A 50 -2.34 -1.93 10.48
CA ARG A 50 -1.81 -1.68 9.14
C ARG A 50 -2.34 -0.37 8.59
N VAL A 51 -1.47 0.41 7.99
CA VAL A 51 -1.80 1.70 7.38
C VAL A 51 -1.18 1.80 6.00
N TYR A 52 -1.85 2.52 5.11
CA TYR A 52 -1.32 2.91 3.82
C TYR A 52 -1.28 4.44 3.75
N LYS A 53 -0.33 4.99 3.00
CA LYS A 53 -0.36 6.41 2.68
C LYS A 53 -1.49 6.69 1.70
N ALA A 54 -2.09 7.88 1.78
CA ALA A 54 -3.19 8.28 0.91
C ALA A 54 -2.87 8.06 -0.58
N GLU A 55 -1.69 8.49 -1.03
CA GLU A 55 -1.18 8.34 -2.41
C GLU A 55 -1.14 6.86 -2.87
N VAL A 56 -0.87 5.93 -1.94
CA VAL A 56 -0.85 4.48 -2.25
C VAL A 56 -2.28 3.96 -2.43
N LEU A 57 -3.20 4.40 -1.56
CA LEU A 57 -4.61 4.05 -1.65
C LEU A 57 -5.24 4.63 -2.93
N GLU A 58 -4.96 5.88 -3.29
CA GLU A 58 -5.44 6.51 -4.53
C GLU A 58 -5.03 5.70 -5.77
N ARG A 59 -3.80 5.19 -5.80
CA ARG A 59 -3.32 4.35 -6.91
C ARG A 59 -4.00 2.98 -6.94
N ILE A 60 -4.21 2.37 -5.77
CA ILE A 60 -4.98 1.13 -5.64
C ILE A 60 -6.42 1.34 -6.13
N GLU A 61 -7.07 2.43 -5.75
CA GLU A 61 -8.44 2.76 -6.18
C GLU A 61 -8.53 3.02 -7.69
N SER A 62 -7.57 3.74 -8.26
CA SER A 62 -7.49 3.95 -9.72
C SER A 62 -7.37 2.61 -10.47
N LEU A 63 -6.54 1.70 -9.97
CA LEU A 63 -6.44 0.33 -10.50
C LEU A 63 -7.76 -0.45 -10.39
N MET A 64 -8.46 -0.36 -9.26
CA MET A 64 -9.76 -1.02 -9.08
C MET A 64 -10.82 -0.50 -10.06
N LYS A 65 -10.78 0.78 -10.42
CA LYS A 65 -11.66 1.38 -11.44
C LYS A 65 -11.34 0.93 -12.86
N GLY A 66 -10.25 0.20 -13.07
CA GLY A 66 -9.82 -0.30 -14.38
C GLY A 66 -8.91 0.67 -15.13
N ASP A 67 -8.36 1.67 -14.45
CA ASP A 67 -7.39 2.58 -15.08
C ASP A 67 -6.10 1.81 -15.43
N LYS A 68 -5.57 2.08 -16.62
CA LYS A 68 -4.30 1.49 -17.05
C LYS A 68 -3.15 2.15 -16.28
N VAL A 69 -2.61 1.46 -15.28
CA VAL A 69 -1.31 1.87 -14.71
C VAL A 69 -0.22 1.56 -15.73
N ARG A 70 0.42 2.61 -16.25
CA ARG A 70 1.68 2.46 -16.99
C ARG A 70 2.68 1.76 -16.08
N ARG A 71 3.23 0.61 -16.50
CA ARG A 71 4.50 0.11 -15.97
C ARG A 71 5.55 1.15 -16.28
N VAL A 72 5.95 1.90 -15.27
CA VAL A 72 7.13 2.75 -15.37
C VAL A 72 8.28 1.85 -14.95
N GLN A 73 9.05 1.40 -15.94
CA GLN A 73 10.36 0.77 -15.75
C GLN A 73 11.30 1.76 -15.07
#